data_AF-A0A841Y3W7-F1
#
_entry.id   AF-A0A841Y3W7-F1
#
_cell.length_a   1.000
_cell.length_b   1.000
_cell.length_c   1.000
_cell.angle_alpha   90.00
_cell.angle_beta   90.00
_cell.angle_gamma   90.00
#
_symmetry.space_group_name_H-M   'P 1'
#
loop_
_entity.id
_entity.type
_entity.pdbx_description
1 polymer ?
#
loop_
_entity_poly.entity_id
_entity_poly.type
_entity_poly.pdbx_seq_one_letter_code
_entity_poly.pdbx_strand_id
1 'polypeptide(L)'
;MNEELNTLDKSFSELLAIVKKNGGSEYISQIRTIESILSCLRDNEFTDTLKMEYVVSRHRELYPPRGGLSEFFIWDNDFQTRKRLNKPLDTVRDDIWAILKKYRA
;
A
#
# COMPACT_ATOMS: atom_id res chain seq x y z
N MET A 1 -0.14 17.62 -6.31
CA MET A 1 -1.30 16.91 -5.75
C MET A 1 -1.86 15.88 -6.72
N ASN A 2 -2.36 16.24 -7.91
CA ASN A 2 -2.84 15.24 -8.88
C ASN A 2 -1.79 14.17 -9.27
N GLU A 3 -0.53 14.55 -9.50
CA GLU A 3 0.52 13.55 -9.78
C GLU A 3 0.81 12.62 -8.59
N GLU A 4 0.79 13.15 -7.37
CA GLU A 4 0.98 12.35 -6.15
C GLU A 4 -0.19 11.37 -5.96
N LEU A 5 -1.43 11.81 -6.16
CA LEU A 5 -2.60 10.94 -6.08
C LEU A 5 -2.59 9.85 -7.17
N ASN A 6 -2.15 10.19 -8.39
CA ASN A 6 -1.98 9.22 -9.47
C ASN A 6 -0.90 8.18 -9.17
N THR A 7 0.23 8.60 -8.58
CA THR A 7 1.27 7.67 -8.12
C THR A 7 0.73 6.79 -7.00
N LEU A 8 0.01 7.35 -6.02
CA LEU A 8 -0.62 6.56 -4.96
C LEU A 8 -1.62 5.54 -5.53
N ASP A 9 -2.46 5.89 -6.51
CA ASP A 9 -3.39 4.93 -7.14
C ASP A 9 -2.64 3.75 -7.79
N LYS A 10 -1.57 4.04 -8.55
CA LYS A 10 -0.73 3.02 -9.16
C LYS A 10 -0.05 2.14 -8.10
N SER A 11 0.63 2.74 -7.13
CA SER A 11 1.38 2.01 -6.11
C SER A 11 0.45 1.17 -5.23
N PHE A 12 -0.71 1.69 -4.79
CA PHE A 12 -1.68 0.89 -4.04
C PHE A 12 -2.33 -0.21 -4.89
N SER A 13 -2.52 -0.01 -6.19
CA SER A 13 -3.00 -1.07 -7.08
C SER A 13 -2.01 -2.21 -7.21
N GLU A 14 -0.72 -1.89 -7.35
CA GLU A 14 0.34 -2.89 -7.39
C GLU A 14 0.49 -3.59 -6.04
N LEU A 15 0.46 -2.85 -4.93
CA LEU A 15 0.45 -3.41 -3.58
C LEU A 15 -0.70 -4.41 -3.40
N LEU A 16 -1.92 -4.03 -3.82
CA LEU A 16 -3.09 -4.90 -3.75
C LEU A 16 -2.86 -6.21 -4.51
N ALA A 17 -2.32 -6.12 -5.73
CA ALA A 17 -2.03 -7.30 -6.55
C ALA A 17 -0.99 -8.20 -5.88
N ILE A 18 0.08 -7.63 -5.33
CA ILE A 18 1.13 -8.38 -4.62
C ILE A 18 0.57 -9.07 -3.38
N VAL A 19 -0.18 -8.36 -2.53
CA VAL A 19 -0.73 -8.90 -1.28
C VAL A 19 -1.80 -9.95 -1.57
N LYS A 20 -2.66 -9.77 -2.58
CA LYS A 20 -3.64 -10.80 -2.99
C LYS A 20 -2.98 -12.06 -3.54
N LYS A 21 -1.88 -11.91 -4.28
CA LYS A 21 -1.19 -13.04 -4.92
C LYS A 21 -0.37 -13.87 -3.92
N ASN A 22 0.32 -13.19 -3.00
CA ASN A 22 1.32 -13.82 -2.15
C ASN A 22 0.92 -13.86 -0.66
N GLY A 23 -0.11 -13.12 -0.27
CA GLY A 23 -0.65 -13.15 1.09
C GLY A 23 -1.66 -14.28 1.29
N GLY A 24 -1.76 -14.77 2.51
CA GLY A 24 -2.82 -15.68 2.95
C GLY A 24 -4.04 -14.96 3.52
N SER A 25 -4.93 -15.74 4.15
CA SER A 25 -6.13 -15.22 4.84
C SER A 25 -5.82 -14.24 5.98
N GLU A 26 -4.61 -14.27 6.51
CA GLU A 26 -4.11 -13.35 7.54
C GLU A 26 -4.04 -11.88 7.05
N TYR A 27 -3.98 -11.64 5.74
CA TYR A 27 -3.88 -10.30 5.15
C TYR A 27 -5.21 -9.72 4.66
N ILE A 28 -6.35 -10.37 4.96
CA ILE A 28 -7.68 -9.93 4.48
C ILE A 28 -8.01 -8.51 4.94
N SER A 29 -7.64 -8.12 6.16
CA SER A 29 -7.92 -6.76 6.66
C SER A 29 -7.08 -5.70 5.93
N GLN A 30 -5.83 -6.00 5.59
CA GLN A 30 -4.97 -5.12 4.80
C GLN A 30 -5.48 -5.01 3.37
N ILE A 31 -5.89 -6.13 2.76
CA ILE A 31 -6.52 -6.15 1.42
C ILE A 31 -7.73 -5.21 1.38
N ARG A 32 -8.67 -5.35 2.33
CA ARG A 32 -9.85 -4.48 2.41
C ARG A 32 -9.49 -3.01 2.62
N THR A 33 -8.44 -2.74 3.38
CA THR A 33 -7.96 -1.38 3.62
C THR A 33 -7.38 -0.76 2.35
N ILE A 34 -6.56 -1.51 1.60
CA ILE A 34 -6.03 -1.07 0.30
C ILE A 34 -7.16 -0.85 -0.71
N GLU A 35 -8.16 -1.75 -0.76
CA GLU A 35 -9.34 -1.57 -1.61
C GLU A 35 -10.13 -0.30 -1.26
N SER A 36 -10.27 0.00 0.04
CA SER A 36 -10.93 1.23 0.50
C SER A 36 -10.15 2.49 0.06
N ILE A 37 -8.82 2.46 0.16
CA ILE A 37 -7.93 3.52 -0.31
C ILE A 37 -8.12 3.76 -1.81
N LEU A 38 -8.10 2.70 -2.62
CA LEU A 38 -8.29 2.79 -4.06
C LEU A 38 -9.68 3.31 -4.43
N SER A 39 -10.72 2.89 -3.70
CA SER A 39 -12.07 3.42 -3.89
C SER A 39 -12.11 4.93 -3.70
N CYS A 40 -11.49 5.44 -2.62
CA CYS A 40 -11.43 6.88 -2.34
C CYS A 40 -10.63 7.64 -3.40
N LEU A 41 -9.46 7.13 -3.82
CA LEU A 41 -8.61 7.77 -4.82
C LEU A 41 -9.35 7.94 -6.17
N ARG A 42 -10.17 6.96 -6.54
CA ARG A 42 -10.92 6.90 -7.80
C ARG A 42 -12.29 7.56 -7.74
N ASP A 43 -12.72 7.98 -6.55
CA ASP A 43 -13.99 8.67 -6.38
C ASP A 43 -13.88 10.11 -6.94
N ASN A 44 -14.76 10.47 -7.87
CA ASN A 44 -14.74 11.79 -8.48
C ASN A 44 -15.44 12.86 -7.62
N GLU A 45 -16.18 12.45 -6.57
CA GLU A 45 -16.89 13.36 -5.67
C GLU A 45 -15.97 13.93 -4.58
N PHE A 46 -14.87 13.24 -4.25
CA PHE A 46 -13.90 13.73 -3.26
C PHE A 46 -12.89 14.70 -3.85
N THR A 47 -12.61 15.76 -3.10
CA THR A 47 -11.51 16.69 -3.40
C THR A 47 -10.16 16.02 -3.17
N ASP A 48 -9.13 16.48 -3.88
CA ASP A 48 -7.75 16.00 -3.72
C ASP A 48 -7.26 16.02 -2.26
N THR A 49 -7.65 17.06 -1.49
CA THR A 49 -7.30 17.19 -0.08
C THR A 49 -7.94 16.09 0.76
N LEU A 50 -9.26 15.87 0.61
CA LEU A 50 -9.99 14.82 1.33
C LEU A 50 -9.46 13.43 0.99
N LYS A 51 -9.12 13.19 -0.29
CA LYS A 51 -8.45 11.96 -0.72
C LYS A 51 -7.13 11.76 0.01
N MET A 52 -6.26 12.78 0.02
CA MET A 52 -4.96 12.67 0.68
C MET A 52 -5.08 12.41 2.18
N GLU A 53 -5.95 13.15 2.88
CA GLU A 53 -6.23 12.94 4.31
C GLU A 53 -6.71 11.51 4.59
N TYR A 54 -7.64 11.01 3.76
CA TYR A 54 -8.14 9.64 3.86
C TYR A 54 -7.03 8.61 3.65
N VAL A 55 -6.20 8.77 2.61
CA VAL A 55 -5.08 7.86 2.34
C VAL A 55 -4.07 7.87 3.50
N VAL A 56 -3.69 9.04 4.01
CA VAL A 56 -2.75 9.16 5.14
C VAL A 56 -3.29 8.44 6.37
N SER A 57 -4.59 8.58 6.66
CA SER A 57 -5.25 7.93 7.78
C SER A 57 -5.25 6.40 7.60
N ARG A 58 -5.81 5.90 6.49
CA ARG A 58 -5.98 4.45 6.23
C ARG A 58 -4.66 3.73 6.03
N HIS A 59 -3.64 4.39 5.47
CA HIS A 59 -2.32 3.80 5.30
C HIS A 59 -1.71 3.37 6.64
N ARG A 60 -1.97 4.10 7.74
CA ARG A 60 -1.48 3.72 9.07
C ARG A 60 -2.05 2.39 9.54
N GLU A 61 -3.30 2.09 9.18
CA GLU A 61 -3.97 0.84 9.56
C GLU A 61 -3.39 -0.40 8.88
N LEU A 62 -2.60 -0.23 7.80
CA LEU A 62 -1.87 -1.33 7.17
C LEU A 62 -0.74 -1.86 8.06
N TYR A 63 -0.29 -1.08 9.05
CA TYR A 63 0.85 -1.38 9.91
C TYR A 63 0.44 -1.33 11.40
N PRO A 64 -0.45 -2.24 11.84
CA PRO A 64 -0.80 -2.35 13.25
C PRO A 64 0.43 -2.70 14.11
N PRO A 65 0.39 -2.47 15.44
CA PRO A 65 1.52 -2.78 16.32
C PRO A 65 1.99 -4.24 16.33
N ARG A 66 1.15 -5.18 15.85
CA ARG A 66 1.47 -6.61 15.72
C ARG A 66 0.95 -7.10 14.37
N GLY A 67 1.83 -7.64 13.52
CA GLY A 67 1.47 -8.17 12.21
C GLY A 67 1.24 -7.11 11.13
N GLY A 68 0.34 -7.43 10.20
CA GLY A 68 0.04 -6.61 9.03
C GLY A 68 1.21 -6.46 8.07
N LEU A 69 1.24 -5.38 7.31
CA LEU A 69 2.24 -5.24 6.25
C LEU A 69 3.67 -5.01 6.77
N SER A 70 3.87 -4.78 8.07
CA SER A 70 5.19 -4.75 8.69
C SER A 70 5.91 -6.09 8.60
N GLU A 71 5.15 -7.20 8.64
CA GLU A 71 5.68 -8.57 8.62
C GLU A 71 5.50 -9.25 7.25
N PHE A 72 4.90 -8.54 6.29
CA PHE A 72 4.65 -9.09 4.96
C PHE A 72 5.92 -9.08 4.10
N PHE A 73 6.34 -10.27 3.67
CA PHE A 73 7.35 -10.47 2.64
C PHE A 73 7.00 -11.74 1.85
N ILE A 74 7.41 -11.78 0.59
CA ILE A 74 7.24 -12.98 -0.24
C ILE A 74 8.35 -13.95 0.14
N TRP A 75 8.01 -15.09 0.71
CA TRP A 75 9.00 -16.10 1.10
C TRP A 75 9.37 -17.01 -0.06
N ASP A 76 10.68 -17.24 -0.21
CA ASP A 76 11.25 -18.29 -1.04
C ASP A 76 12.51 -18.84 -0.31
N ASN A 77 12.79 -20.12 -0.50
CA ASN A 77 13.95 -20.78 0.11
C ASN A 77 15.26 -20.34 -0.53
N ASP A 78 15.24 -20.00 -1.84
CA ASP A 78 16.39 -19.42 -2.52
C ASP A 78 16.47 -17.92 -2.24
N PHE A 79 17.61 -17.48 -1.71
CA PHE A 79 17.81 -16.09 -1.31
C PHE A 79 17.71 -15.13 -2.50
N GLN A 80 18.27 -15.48 -3.66
CA GLN A 80 18.26 -14.60 -4.83
C GLN A 80 16.85 -14.46 -5.40
N THR A 81 16.10 -15.56 -5.43
CA THR A 81 14.69 -15.57 -5.81
C THR A 81 13.86 -14.74 -4.85
N ARG A 82 14.01 -14.94 -3.54
CA ARG A 82 13.33 -14.14 -2.52
C ARG A 82 13.62 -12.64 -2.68
N LYS A 83 14.88 -12.27 -2.86
CA LYS A 83 15.29 -10.87 -3.07
C LYS A 83 14.65 -10.28 -4.33
N ARG A 84 14.64 -11.04 -5.44
CA ARG A 84 14.02 -10.62 -6.70
C ARG A 84 12.51 -10.45 -6.56
N LEU A 85 11.83 -11.36 -5.85
CA LEU A 85 10.38 -11.32 -5.65
C LEU A 85 9.95 -10.15 -4.77
N ASN A 86 10.73 -9.80 -3.75
CA ASN A 86 10.41 -8.68 -2.86
C ASN A 86 10.77 -7.31 -3.44
N LYS A 87 11.65 -7.22 -4.44
CA LYS A 87 12.04 -5.93 -5.03
C LYS A 87 10.84 -5.07 -5.51
N PRO A 88 9.82 -5.60 -6.21
CA PRO A 88 8.62 -4.83 -6.55
C PRO A 88 7.84 -4.35 -5.31
N LEU A 89 7.73 -5.20 -4.29
CA LEU A 89 7.07 -4.84 -3.02
C LEU A 89 7.81 -3.69 -2.32
N ASP A 90 9.13 -3.73 -2.29
CA ASP A 90 9.97 -2.69 -1.70
C ASP A 90 9.83 -1.37 -2.47
N THR A 91 9.90 -1.40 -3.81
CA THR A 91 9.69 -0.21 -4.66
C THR A 91 8.34 0.45 -4.38
N VAL A 92 7.26 -0.35 -4.34
CA VAL A 92 5.91 0.17 -4.08
C VAL A 92 5.79 0.80 -2.69
N ARG A 93 6.41 0.19 -1.67
CA ARG A 93 6.46 0.76 -0.31
C ARG A 93 7.22 2.08 -0.29
N ASP A 94 8.35 2.15 -0.98
CA ASP A 94 9.17 3.36 -1.07
C ASP A 94 8.43 4.49 -1.80
N ASP A 95 7.73 4.20 -2.88
CA ASP A 95 6.93 5.17 -3.64
C ASP A 95 5.81 5.78 -2.79
N ILE A 96 5.05 4.92 -2.09
CA ILE A 96 4.00 5.35 -1.16
C ILE A 96 4.63 6.20 -0.05
N TRP A 97 5.72 5.74 0.54
CA TRP A 97 6.39 6.43 1.64
C TRP A 97 6.94 7.80 1.22
N ALA A 98 7.52 7.92 0.03
CA ALA A 98 8.07 9.15 -0.50
C ALA A 98 7.04 10.28 -0.57
N ILE A 99 5.78 9.94 -0.80
CA ILE A 99 4.65 10.88 -0.82
C ILE A 99 4.13 11.10 0.59
N LEU A 100 3.73 10.03 1.30
CA LEU A 100 3.00 10.15 2.56
C LEU A 100 3.84 10.72 3.71
N LYS A 101 5.17 10.62 3.67
CA LYS A 101 6.06 11.22 4.68
C LYS A 101 5.93 12.74 4.79
N LYS A 102 5.49 13.42 3.71
CA LYS A 102 5.26 14.87 3.69
C LYS A 102 4.03 15.30 4.49
N TYR A 103 3.12 14.36 4.75
CA TYR A 103 1.82 14.58 5.39
C TYR A 103 1.74 13.95 6.78
N ARG A 104 2.88 13.52 7.34
CA ARG A 104 2.97 13.16 8.76
C ARG A 104 3.11 14.45 9.58
N ALA A 105 2.12 14.73 10.41
CA ALA A 105 2.24 15.67 11.53
C ALA A 105 3.14 15.09 12.62
#